data_AF-A0A1Q9S1I9-F1
#
_entry.id   AF-A0A1Q9S1I9-F1
#
_cell.length_a   1.000
_cell.length_b   1.000
_cell.length_c   1.000
_cell.angle_alpha   90.00
_cell.angle_beta   90.00
_cell.angle_gamma   90.00
#
_symmetry.space_group_name_H-M   'P 1'
#
loop_
_entity.id
_entity.type
_entity.pdbx_description
1 polymer ?
#
loop_
_entity_poly.entity_id
_entity_poly.type
_entity_poly.pdbx_seq_one_letter_code
_entity_poly.pdbx_strand_id
1 'polypeptide(L)'
;MHDDTAAAVQARLARQAAEQAGLTTDQVWWQYFELGGEVGALEIEAYLHECLELPPGHRDLITCAVNELAGGTAAARAPFSWELEGSRGDAGSPGTGRRPGPGPLS
;
A
#
# COMPACT_ATOMS: atom_id res chain seq x y z
N MET A 1 -12.14 18.93 -6.77
CA MET A 1 -11.40 18.31 -5.66
C MET A 1 -11.80 16.85 -5.72
N HIS A 2 -11.02 15.99 -6.38
CA HIS A 2 -11.28 14.56 -6.28
C HIS A 2 -10.98 14.21 -4.82
N ASP A 3 -11.99 13.76 -4.09
CA ASP A 3 -11.73 12.98 -2.88
C ASP A 3 -10.94 11.76 -3.37
N ASP A 4 -9.61 11.78 -3.21
CA ASP A 4 -8.79 10.64 -3.55
C ASP A 4 -9.27 9.47 -2.68
N THR A 5 -9.96 8.52 -3.31
CA THR A 5 -10.47 7.33 -2.64
C THR A 5 -9.27 6.54 -2.14
N ALA A 6 -9.44 5.80 -1.04
CA ALA A 6 -8.36 4.93 -0.55
C ALA A 6 -7.86 3.97 -1.65
N ALA A 7 -8.75 3.59 -2.58
CA ALA A 7 -8.41 2.81 -3.77
C ALA A 7 -7.44 3.55 -4.71
N ALA A 8 -7.73 4.79 -5.07
CA ALA A 8 -6.87 5.60 -5.94
C ALA A 8 -5.50 5.88 -5.28
N VAL A 9 -5.50 6.19 -3.98
CA VAL A 9 -4.26 6.37 -3.20
C VAL A 9 -3.42 5.10 -3.19
N GLN A 10 -4.04 3.93 -2.96
CA GLN A 10 -3.35 2.64 -2.98
C GLN A 10 -2.74 2.36 -4.35
N ALA A 11 -3.51 2.55 -5.43
CA ALA A 11 -3.04 2.38 -6.81
C ALA A 11 -1.82 3.23 -7.11
N ARG A 12 -1.89 4.53 -6.79
CA ARG A 12 -0.80 5.47 -7.06
C ARG A 12 0.47 5.08 -6.32
N LEU A 13 0.36 4.73 -5.03
CA LEU A 13 1.51 4.35 -4.22
C LEU A 13 2.11 3.00 -4.68
N ALA A 14 1.27 2.04 -5.08
CA ALA A 14 1.73 0.80 -5.71
C ALA A 14 2.47 1.05 -7.02
N ARG A 15 1.97 1.93 -7.88
CA ARG A 15 2.66 2.32 -9.12
C ARG A 15 4.00 3.00 -8.83
N GLN A 16 4.05 3.93 -7.89
CA GLN A 16 5.30 4.61 -7.52
C GLN A 16 6.35 3.64 -6.97
N ALA A 17 5.94 2.68 -6.14
CA ALA A 17 6.80 1.61 -5.65
C ALA A 17 7.36 0.76 -6.80
N ALA A 18 6.50 0.34 -7.74
CA ALA A 18 6.90 -0.42 -8.92
C ALA A 18 7.91 0.36 -9.80
N GLU A 19 7.66 1.64 -10.05
CA GLU A 19 8.54 2.52 -10.82
C GLU A 19 9.92 2.69 -10.16
N GLN A 20 9.95 2.86 -8.83
CA GLN A 20 11.21 2.97 -8.08
C GLN A 20 12.01 1.67 -8.07
N ALA A 21 11.32 0.53 -8.08
CA ALA A 21 11.94 -0.79 -8.19
C ALA A 21 12.27 -1.19 -9.65
N GLY A 22 11.91 -0.36 -10.64
CA GLY A 22 12.14 -0.64 -12.06
C GLY A 22 11.31 -1.82 -12.60
N LEU A 23 10.15 -2.07 -11.99
CA LEU A 23 9.26 -3.18 -12.35
C LEU A 23 8.38 -2.80 -13.53
N THR A 24 8.15 -3.75 -14.44
CA THR A 24 7.16 -3.61 -15.51
C THR A 24 5.80 -4.12 -15.06
N THR A 25 4.74 -3.64 -15.72
CA THR A 25 3.37 -4.12 -15.47
C THR A 25 3.24 -5.63 -15.67
N ASP A 26 3.92 -6.21 -16.67
CA ASP A 26 3.93 -7.66 -16.90
C ASP A 26 4.57 -8.43 -15.73
N GLN A 27 5.65 -7.92 -15.13
CA GLN A 27 6.28 -8.54 -13.97
C GLN A 27 5.34 -8.53 -12.75
N VAL A 28 4.70 -7.38 -12.50
CA VAL A 28 3.72 -7.25 -11.43
C VAL A 28 2.52 -8.16 -11.67
N TRP A 29 2.02 -8.23 -12.90
CA TRP A 29 0.93 -9.13 -13.28
C TRP A 29 1.29 -10.60 -13.10
N TRP A 30 2.50 -11.00 -13.50
CA TRP A 30 2.96 -12.38 -13.33
C TRP A 30 3.01 -12.78 -11.86
N GLN A 31 3.60 -11.95 -11.00
CA GLN A 31 3.64 -12.21 -9.56
C GLN A 31 2.25 -12.19 -8.93
N TYR A 32 1.39 -11.23 -9.31
CA TYR A 32 -0.01 -11.19 -8.88
C TYR A 32 -0.76 -12.47 -9.25
N PHE A 33 -0.53 -13.00 -10.45
CA PHE A 33 -1.13 -14.25 -10.91
C PHE A 33 -0.66 -15.45 -10.07
N GLU A 34 0.64 -15.53 -9.76
CA GLU A 34 1.19 -16.56 -8.86
C GLU A 34 0.58 -16.51 -7.44
N LEU A 35 0.18 -15.32 -6.97
CA LEU A 35 -0.51 -15.13 -5.70
C LEU A 35 -2.01 -15.51 -5.74
N GLY A 36 -2.52 -16.04 -6.87
CA GLY A 36 -3.92 -16.43 -7.03
C GLY A 36 -4.82 -15.31 -7.55
N GLY A 37 -4.23 -14.28 -8.15
CA GLY A 37 -4.96 -13.22 -8.83
C GLY A 37 -5.69 -13.69 -10.10
N GLU A 38 -6.89 -13.17 -10.32
CA GLU A 38 -7.78 -13.60 -11.41
C GLU A 38 -7.97 -12.53 -12.51
N VAL A 39 -7.54 -11.28 -12.26
CA VAL A 39 -7.67 -10.18 -13.24
C VAL A 39 -6.53 -10.19 -14.26
N GLY A 40 -6.80 -9.66 -15.46
CA GLY A 40 -5.84 -9.57 -16.54
C GLY A 40 -4.84 -8.43 -16.39
N ALA A 41 -3.75 -8.49 -17.14
CA ALA A 41 -2.69 -7.46 -17.15
C ALA A 41 -3.24 -6.04 -17.47
N LEU A 42 -4.20 -5.94 -18.39
CA LEU A 42 -4.83 -4.66 -18.75
C LEU A 42 -5.62 -4.05 -17.58
N GLU A 43 -6.32 -4.86 -16.79
CA GLU A 43 -7.06 -4.38 -15.62
C GLU A 43 -6.11 -3.91 -14.52
N ILE A 44 -4.97 -4.59 -14.35
CA ILE A 44 -3.91 -4.15 -13.46
C ILE A 44 -3.30 -2.83 -13.95
N GLU A 45 -3.01 -2.71 -15.24
CA GLU A 45 -2.50 -1.47 -15.83
C GLU A 45 -3.48 -0.31 -15.61
N ALA A 46 -4.76 -0.52 -15.93
CA ALA A 46 -5.81 0.46 -15.70
C ALA A 46 -5.93 0.83 -14.22
N TYR A 47 -5.81 -0.14 -13.31
CA TYR A 47 -5.79 0.12 -11.88
C TYR A 47 -4.61 0.97 -11.44
N LEU A 48 -3.38 0.64 -11.83
CA LEU A 48 -2.17 1.40 -11.48
C LEU A 48 -2.19 2.83 -12.02
N HIS A 49 -2.91 3.05 -13.12
CA HIS A 49 -3.17 4.37 -13.71
C HIS A 49 -4.45 5.05 -13.20
N GLU A 50 -5.06 4.54 -12.13
CA GLU A 50 -6.27 5.11 -11.50
C GLU A 50 -7.48 5.21 -12.47
N CYS A 51 -7.44 4.45 -13.57
CA CYS A 51 -8.49 4.39 -14.59
C CYS A 51 -9.55 3.33 -14.30
N LEU A 52 -9.27 2.40 -13.38
CA LEU A 52 -10.16 1.34 -12.94
C LEU A 52 -10.02 1.14 -11.42
N GLU A 53 -11.14 1.09 -10.70
CA GLU A 53 -11.12 0.68 -9.30
C GLU A 53 -11.32 -0.84 -9.18
N LEU A 54 -10.32 -1.54 -8.62
CA LEU A 54 -10.41 -2.96 -8.32
C LEU A 54 -10.95 -3.22 -6.91
N PRO A 55 -11.57 -4.39 -6.67
CA PRO A 55 -11.95 -4.85 -5.34
C PRO A 55 -10.75 -4.88 -4.37
N PRO A 56 -10.95 -4.60 -3.07
CA PRO A 56 -9.87 -4.54 -2.07
C PRO A 56 -8.92 -5.73 -2.08
N GLY A 57 -9.43 -6.95 -2.22
CA GLY A 57 -8.61 -8.16 -2.27
C GLY A 57 -7.61 -8.17 -3.43
N HIS A 58 -8.03 -7.73 -4.63
CA HIS A 58 -7.12 -7.64 -5.78
C HIS A 58 -6.12 -6.50 -5.62
N ARG A 59 -6.51 -5.37 -5.04
CA ARG A 59 -5.60 -4.26 -4.74
C ARG A 59 -4.49 -4.68 -3.79
N ASP A 60 -4.84 -5.41 -2.74
CA ASP A 60 -3.88 -5.91 -1.77
C ASP A 60 -2.97 -7.00 -2.35
N LEU A 61 -3.47 -7.85 -3.24
CA LEU A 61 -2.64 -8.81 -3.99
C LEU A 61 -1.65 -8.08 -4.90
N ILE A 62 -2.06 -7.02 -5.59
CA ILE A 62 -1.15 -6.19 -6.41
C ILE A 62 -0.11 -5.51 -5.51
N THR A 63 -0.51 -4.93 -4.38
CA THR A 63 0.43 -4.39 -3.37
C THR A 63 1.43 -5.46 -2.91
N CYS A 64 0.96 -6.68 -2.64
CA CYS A 64 1.81 -7.80 -2.23
C CYS A 64 2.83 -8.14 -3.31
N ALA A 65 2.39 -8.32 -4.55
CA ALA A 65 3.24 -8.60 -5.70
C ALA A 65 4.32 -7.53 -5.91
N VAL A 66 3.95 -6.25 -5.87
CA VAL A 66 4.91 -5.13 -5.98
C VAL A 66 5.93 -5.18 -4.84
N ASN A 67 5.47 -5.38 -3.61
CA ASN A 67 6.34 -5.41 -2.43
C ASN A 67 7.33 -6.58 -2.43
N GLU A 68 6.89 -7.76 -2.88
CA GLU A 68 7.74 -8.95 -3.02
C GLU A 68 8.80 -8.74 -4.10
N LEU A 69 8.41 -8.24 -5.27
CA LEU A 69 9.33 -7.95 -6.38
C LEU A 69 10.32 -6.83 -6.04
N ALA A 70 9.91 -5.84 -5.25
CA ALA A 70 10.77 -4.74 -4.79
C ALA A 70 11.81 -5.16 -3.74
N GLY A 71 11.78 -6.42 -3.28
CA GLY A 71 12.84 -7.01 -2.45
C GLY A 71 12.98 -6.39 -1.06
N GLY A 72 11.91 -5.82 -0.49
CA GLY A 72 11.90 -5.29 0.87
C GLY A 72 12.70 -3.99 1.08
N THR A 73 13.06 -3.29 0.01
CA THR A 73 13.62 -1.93 0.16
C THR A 73 12.54 -1.01 0.72
N ALA A 74 12.78 -0.44 1.91
CA ALA A 74 11.79 0.42 2.58
C ALA A 74 11.35 1.63 1.75
N ALA A 75 12.18 2.06 0.78
CA ALA A 75 11.85 3.13 -0.14
C ALA A 75 10.72 2.77 -1.12
N ALA A 76 10.61 1.49 -1.51
CA ALA A 76 9.69 1.01 -2.55
C ALA A 76 8.54 0.15 -1.99
N ARG A 77 8.21 0.26 -0.69
CA ARG A 77 7.07 -0.46 -0.12
C ARG A 77 5.77 0.31 -0.33
N ALA A 78 4.83 -0.30 -1.04
CA ALA A 78 3.46 0.18 -1.17
C ALA A 78 2.60 -0.24 0.05
N PRO A 79 1.67 0.61 0.50
CA PRO A 79 0.75 0.28 1.60
C PRO A 79 -0.40 -0.63 1.14
N PHE A 80 -0.93 -1.40 2.08
CA PHE A 80 -2.17 -2.16 1.94
C PHE A 80 -3.40 -1.30 2.24
N SER A 81 -4.60 -1.77 1.87
CA SER A 81 -5.84 -1.00 2.03
C SER A 81 -6.13 -0.61 3.50
N TRP A 82 -5.87 -1.52 4.44
CA TRP A 82 -6.09 -1.30 5.87
C TRP A 82 -5.14 -0.25 6.49
N GLU A 83 -3.93 -0.08 5.94
CA GLU A 83 -2.99 0.97 6.38
C GLU A 83 -3.52 2.37 5.99
N LEU A 84 -4.19 2.46 4.83
CA LEU A 84 -4.80 3.70 4.34
C LEU A 84 -6.11 4.02 5.07
N GLU A 85 -6.88 3.00 5.44
CA GLU A 85 -8.10 3.15 6.24
C GLU A 85 -7.79 3.61 7.68
N GLY A 86 -6.76 3.04 8.31
CA GLY A 86 -6.31 3.43 9.65
C GLY A 86 -5.78 4.86 9.73
N SER A 87 -5.15 5.35 8.65
CA SER A 87 -4.62 6.71 8.58
C SER A 87 -5.70 7.80 8.58
N ARG A 88 -6.94 7.49 8.17
CA ARG A 88 -8.10 8.41 8.31
C ARG A 88 -8.68 8.41 9.74
N GLY A 89 -8.38 7.40 10.56
CA GLY A 89 -8.97 7.21 11.90
C GLY A 89 -8.12 7.68 13.08
N ASP A 90 -6.82 7.92 12.91
CA ASP A 90 -5.88 8.16 14.02
C ASP A 90 -5.63 9.66 14.36
N ALA A 91 -6.39 10.59 13.77
CA ALA A 91 -6.36 12.01 14.17
C ALA A 91 -7.20 12.28 15.43
N GLY A 92 -7.10 11.41 16.45
CA GLY A 92 -8.08 11.31 17.52
C GLY A 92 -7.60 10.86 18.90
N SER A 93 -6.36 11.14 19.33
CA SER A 93 -6.07 11.73 20.67
C SER A 93 -4.59 11.72 21.08
N PRO A 94 -4.04 12.86 21.53
CA PRO A 94 -2.77 12.93 22.23
C PRO A 94 -2.95 12.58 23.71
N GLY A 95 -2.56 11.37 24.09
CA GLY A 95 -2.43 10.96 25.49
C GLY A 95 -1.04 11.27 26.04
N THR A 96 -0.71 12.55 26.24
CA THR A 96 0.46 12.95 27.02
C THR A 96 0.27 12.57 28.49
N GLY A 97 0.69 11.38 28.87
CA GLY A 97 0.72 10.89 30.25
C GLY A 97 2.14 10.95 30.85
N ARG A 98 2.60 12.17 31.15
CA ARG A 98 3.49 12.55 32.27
C ARG A 98 4.39 11.45 32.88
N ARG A 99 5.72 11.55 32.68
CA ARG A 99 6.73 10.88 33.52
C ARG A 99 6.57 11.31 35.00
N PRO A 100 6.45 10.40 35.97
CA PRO A 100 6.88 10.64 37.35
C PRO A 100 8.37 10.30 37.48
N GLY A 101 9.12 11.15 38.18
CA GLY A 101 10.59 11.12 38.26
C GLY A 101 11.19 9.92 39.00
N PRO A 102 12.53 9.86 39.09
CA PRO A 102 13.24 8.74 39.69
C PRO A 102 13.04 8.75 41.20
N GLY A 103 12.61 7.62 41.78
CA GLY A 103 12.61 7.40 43.23
C GLY A 103 14.05 7.27 43.77
N PRO A 104 14.31 7.65 45.02
CA PRO A 104 15.65 7.62 45.59
C PRO A 104 16.11 6.19 45.91
N LEU A 105 17.41 5.97 45.76
CA LEU A 105 18.13 4.80 46.24
C LEU A 105 18.13 4.80 47.78
N SER A 106 17.79 3.66 48.38
CA SER A 106 18.13 3.31 49.77
C SER A 106 18.44 1.83 49.82
#